data_AF-A0A933SCM8-F1
#
_entry.id   AF-A0A933SCM8-F1
#
_cell.length_a   1.000
_cell.length_b   1.000
_cell.length_c   1.000
_cell.angle_alpha   90.00
_cell.angle_beta   90.00
_cell.angle_gamma   90.00
#
_symmetry.space_group_name_H-M   'P 1'
#
loop_
_entity.id
_entity.type
_entity.pdbx_description
1 polymer ?
#
loop_
_entity_poly.entity_id
_entity_poly.type
_entity_poly.pdbx_seq_one_letter_code
_entity_poly.pdbx_strand_id
1 'polypeptide(L)'
;MLNFVKIKNSVQAKQLLFISIIALVFFVVKVVPNKSSEISVVKEYQESAEIREIKASGNPTLQVKLYRDLIERVGPEEAQEELYRSGLPFTGQTHLLNHTIGDYLYEKYGTSGLRFCKDYFLSSCHHGFILHVIADGGMPEVLESFKECQKSGFTVSSQCAHGIGHGFLAYVGYKNLTEALKTCDEVAETIPEFPLFNCYDGVFMENIWAVHEGEPSKDRWVKENDPIYPCNDKRIDPKYLLGCWSNQPSLAYQQMNGDIKKVGKEVCEKVKDEVHKATCFNGLARQIHPLTAGSATKTFELCGLMPTEKWANYCVVTNAVSGYSVGDRATPFQICSMTSGEAKADCYGQLFGTMRSYKKPEENTKNLCAKISDREWWTKCESQFVAGNNF
;
A
#
# COMPACT_ATOMS: atom_id res chain seq x y z
N MET A 1 -55.60 -22.65 -5.21
CA MET A 1 -56.74 -23.61 -5.14
C MET A 1 -56.18 -24.98 -4.81
N LEU A 2 -57.01 -25.89 -4.28
CA LEU A 2 -56.69 -27.30 -3.94
C LEU A 2 -55.69 -27.42 -2.74
N ASN A 3 -56.04 -28.02 -1.59
CA ASN A 3 -56.50 -29.40 -1.26
C ASN A 3 -55.32 -30.39 -1.24
N PHE A 4 -55.08 -31.25 -0.23
CA PHE A 4 -55.69 -31.47 1.11
C PHE A 4 -54.52 -31.81 2.11
N VAL A 5 -54.65 -32.19 3.40
CA VAL A 5 -55.74 -32.71 4.26
C VAL A 5 -55.54 -32.23 5.73
N LYS A 6 -56.41 -32.64 6.67
CA LYS A 6 -56.19 -32.60 8.13
C LYS A 6 -56.70 -33.90 8.77
N ILE A 7 -55.93 -34.52 9.67
CA ILE A 7 -56.37 -35.57 10.61
C ILE A 7 -55.84 -35.21 12.02
N LYS A 8 -56.45 -35.77 13.08
CA LYS A 8 -56.48 -35.22 14.45
C LYS A 8 -56.09 -36.24 15.55
N ASN A 9 -55.60 -35.69 16.67
CA ASN A 9 -55.82 -36.07 18.08
C ASN A 9 -55.60 -37.52 18.58
N SER A 10 -54.69 -37.66 19.56
CA SER A 10 -54.92 -38.11 20.97
C SER A 10 -53.56 -38.26 21.66
N VAL A 11 -53.27 -37.90 22.92
CA VAL A 11 -54.03 -37.76 24.17
C VAL A 11 -54.49 -39.09 24.78
N GLN A 12 -53.62 -39.69 25.59
CA GLN A 12 -53.96 -40.07 26.98
C GLN A 12 -52.69 -40.30 27.82
N ALA A 13 -52.80 -40.09 29.13
CA ALA A 13 -51.74 -40.32 30.12
C ALA A 13 -52.31 -41.11 31.32
N LYS A 14 -51.46 -41.91 31.97
CA LYS A 14 -51.56 -42.68 33.24
C LYS A 14 -50.40 -43.69 33.21
N GLN A 15 -49.71 -44.10 34.27
CA GLN A 15 -49.65 -43.72 35.70
C GLN A 15 -48.20 -44.09 36.18
N LEU A 16 -47.75 -44.28 37.44
CA LEU A 16 -48.34 -44.49 38.77
C LEU A 16 -47.35 -44.01 39.88
N LEU A 17 -47.68 -44.30 41.14
CA LEU A 17 -46.93 -44.32 42.42
C LEU A 17 -45.60 -45.13 42.40
N PHE A 18 -44.73 -45.16 43.44
CA PHE A 18 -44.37 -44.29 44.60
C PHE A 18 -43.09 -44.90 45.26
N ILE A 19 -42.37 -44.13 46.10
CA ILE A 19 -41.52 -44.55 47.26
C ILE A 19 -40.69 -45.85 47.09
N SER A 20 -39.35 -45.77 47.11
CA SER A 20 -38.61 -45.93 48.38
C SER A 20 -37.20 -45.32 48.37
N ILE A 21 -36.83 -44.75 49.51
CA ILE A 21 -35.47 -44.27 49.83
C ILE A 21 -34.69 -45.43 50.47
N ILE A 22 -33.42 -45.64 50.09
CA ILE A 22 -32.39 -46.17 51.01
C ILE A 22 -30.98 -45.72 50.58
N ALA A 23 -30.30 -45.12 51.57
CA ALA A 23 -28.87 -44.91 51.82
C ALA A 23 -27.77 -45.25 50.78
N LEU A 24 -26.87 -44.25 50.64
CA LEU A 24 -25.40 -44.30 50.64
C LEU A 24 -24.59 -44.96 49.49
N VAL A 25 -23.77 -44.09 48.86
CA VAL A 25 -22.33 -44.25 48.57
C VAL A 25 -21.86 -45.48 47.75
N PHE A 26 -21.40 -45.26 46.51
CA PHE A 26 -19.95 -45.30 46.19
C PHE A 26 -19.63 -44.71 44.79
N PHE A 27 -18.37 -44.31 44.61
CA PHE A 27 -17.72 -43.77 43.41
C PHE A 27 -18.25 -44.26 42.04
N VAL A 28 -18.60 -43.32 41.15
CA VAL A 28 -17.81 -43.01 39.92
C VAL A 28 -18.00 -41.53 39.57
N VAL A 29 -16.98 -40.69 39.78
CA VAL A 29 -16.88 -39.41 39.06
C VAL A 29 -16.39 -39.73 37.65
N LYS A 30 -17.28 -39.68 36.65
CA LYS A 30 -16.84 -39.67 35.25
C LYS A 30 -16.18 -38.33 34.99
N VAL A 31 -14.85 -38.32 35.03
CA VAL A 31 -14.03 -37.23 34.50
C VAL A 31 -14.36 -37.11 33.02
N VAL A 32 -15.21 -36.15 32.67
CA VAL A 32 -15.32 -35.68 31.28
C VAL A 32 -13.97 -35.02 30.96
N PRO A 33 -13.20 -35.50 29.97
CA PRO A 33 -11.96 -34.86 29.61
C PRO A 33 -12.26 -33.43 29.18
N ASN A 34 -11.80 -32.46 29.96
CA ASN A 34 -11.93 -31.05 29.59
C ASN A 34 -11.13 -30.88 28.29
N LYS A 35 -11.82 -30.66 27.17
CA LYS A 35 -11.18 -30.54 25.86
C LYS A 35 -10.46 -29.21 25.80
N SER A 36 -9.24 -29.20 26.34
CA SER A 36 -8.30 -28.09 26.28
C SER A 36 -8.28 -27.56 24.87
N SER A 37 -8.55 -26.28 24.70
CA SER A 37 -8.29 -25.58 23.45
C SER A 37 -6.84 -25.80 23.09
N GLU A 38 -6.59 -26.51 21.99
CA GLU A 38 -5.25 -26.57 21.40
C GLU A 38 -4.88 -25.14 21.02
N ILE A 39 -4.02 -24.53 21.83
CA ILE A 39 -3.37 -23.29 21.49
C ILE A 39 -2.53 -23.63 20.26
N SER A 40 -2.98 -23.20 19.08
CA SER A 40 -2.25 -23.38 17.84
C SER A 40 -0.91 -22.70 17.98
N VAL A 41 0.13 -23.49 18.26
CA VAL A 41 1.50 -23.01 18.37
C VAL A 41 1.85 -22.37 17.05
N VAL A 42 1.95 -21.04 17.06
CA VAL A 42 2.38 -20.27 15.90
C VAL A 42 3.77 -20.77 15.56
N LYS A 43 3.90 -21.46 14.42
CA LYS A 43 5.21 -21.89 13.92
C LYS A 43 6.06 -20.65 13.76
N GLU A 44 7.20 -20.65 14.45
CA GLU A 44 8.21 -19.61 14.29
C GLU A 44 8.64 -19.57 12.82
N TYR A 45 8.71 -18.37 12.23
CA TYR A 45 8.99 -18.21 10.80
C TYR A 45 10.43 -18.62 10.52
N GLN A 46 10.60 -19.78 9.88
CA GLN A 46 11.88 -20.25 9.38
C GLN A 46 12.07 -19.72 7.95
N GLU A 47 12.97 -18.74 7.82
CA GLU A 47 13.34 -18.16 6.53
C GLU A 47 13.80 -19.23 5.53
N SER A 48 13.45 -19.07 4.25
CA SER A 48 13.82 -20.02 3.19
C SER A 48 15.25 -19.82 2.68
N ALA A 49 15.70 -20.69 1.77
CA ALA A 49 17.03 -20.59 1.18
C ALA A 49 17.11 -19.39 0.22
N GLU A 50 16.08 -19.22 -0.58
CA GLU A 50 15.91 -18.16 -1.56
C GLU A 50 15.89 -16.79 -0.88
N ILE A 51 15.10 -16.61 0.18
CA ILE A 51 15.06 -15.34 0.94
C ILE A 51 16.41 -15.03 1.60
N ARG A 52 17.12 -16.03 2.17
CA ARG A 52 18.49 -15.82 2.68
C ARG A 52 19.45 -15.35 1.61
N GLU A 53 19.41 -15.97 0.43
CA GLU A 53 20.31 -15.64 -0.67
C GLU A 53 19.95 -14.30 -1.34
N ILE A 54 18.66 -13.96 -1.44
CA ILE A 54 18.18 -12.62 -1.83
C ILE A 54 18.75 -11.55 -0.91
N LYS A 55 18.71 -11.78 0.42
CA LYS A 55 19.24 -10.86 1.44
C LYS A 55 20.77 -10.78 1.47
N ALA A 56 21.47 -11.80 0.99
CA ALA A 56 22.93 -11.82 0.86
C ALA A 56 23.44 -11.27 -0.49
N SER A 57 22.61 -11.32 -1.54
CA SER A 57 22.93 -10.88 -2.89
C SER A 57 22.81 -9.36 -3.04
N GLY A 58 23.84 -8.73 -3.61
CA GLY A 58 23.78 -7.37 -4.15
C GLY A 58 23.46 -7.32 -5.66
N ASN A 59 23.12 -8.46 -6.28
CA ASN A 59 22.87 -8.58 -7.72
C ASN A 59 21.34 -8.70 -7.98
N PRO A 60 20.70 -7.68 -8.60
CA PRO A 60 19.25 -7.71 -8.85
C PRO A 60 18.80 -8.86 -9.74
N THR A 61 19.55 -9.21 -10.79
CA THR A 61 19.21 -10.32 -11.70
C THR A 61 19.19 -11.66 -10.96
N LEU A 62 20.11 -11.87 -10.02
CA LEU A 62 20.10 -13.06 -9.16
C LEU A 62 18.93 -13.02 -8.17
N GLN A 63 18.63 -11.86 -7.56
CA GLN A 63 17.47 -11.72 -6.66
C GLN A 63 16.15 -12.03 -7.38
N VAL A 64 15.95 -11.50 -8.60
CA VAL A 64 14.78 -11.79 -9.45
C VAL A 64 14.65 -13.29 -9.74
N LYS A 65 15.77 -13.95 -10.11
CA LYS A 65 15.76 -15.41 -10.34
C LYS A 65 15.36 -16.16 -9.07
N LEU A 66 16.00 -15.88 -7.95
CA LEU A 66 15.72 -16.54 -6.66
C LEU A 66 14.27 -16.32 -6.20
N TYR A 67 13.69 -15.15 -6.49
CA TYR A 67 12.30 -14.90 -6.16
C TYR A 67 11.35 -15.68 -7.09
N ARG A 68 11.65 -15.83 -8.40
CA ARG A 68 10.90 -16.75 -9.28
C ARG A 68 11.04 -18.21 -8.83
N ASP A 69 12.24 -18.65 -8.45
CA ASP A 69 12.46 -20.00 -7.88
C ASP A 69 11.58 -20.23 -6.63
N LEU A 70 11.47 -19.22 -5.74
CA LEU A 70 10.58 -19.25 -4.57
C LEU A 70 9.09 -19.32 -4.96
N ILE A 71 8.64 -18.46 -5.88
CA ILE A 71 7.25 -18.37 -6.36
C ILE A 71 6.81 -19.71 -6.98
N GLU A 72 7.68 -20.37 -7.74
CA GLU A 72 7.42 -21.71 -8.28
C GLU A 72 7.38 -22.79 -7.20
N ARG A 73 8.18 -22.66 -6.11
CA ARG A 73 8.23 -23.64 -5.01
C ARG A 73 7.04 -23.56 -4.04
N VAL A 74 6.57 -22.36 -3.66
CA VAL A 74 5.50 -22.19 -2.65
C VAL A 74 4.18 -21.65 -3.18
N GLY A 75 4.15 -21.20 -4.44
CA GLY A 75 3.02 -20.48 -5.02
C GLY A 75 3.02 -18.99 -4.65
N PRO A 76 2.30 -18.16 -5.42
CA PRO A 76 2.52 -16.71 -5.39
C PRO A 76 2.07 -16.00 -4.12
N GLU A 77 1.06 -16.53 -3.42
CA GLU A 77 0.59 -15.90 -2.18
C GLU A 77 1.57 -16.08 -1.02
N GLU A 78 2.07 -17.31 -0.79
CA GLU A 78 3.04 -17.56 0.27
C GLU A 78 4.43 -16.99 -0.06
N ALA A 79 4.80 -16.85 -1.33
CA ALA A 79 6.05 -16.18 -1.72
C ALA A 79 6.08 -14.69 -1.32
N GLN A 80 4.96 -13.97 -1.49
CA GLN A 80 4.80 -12.59 -1.02
C GLN A 80 4.81 -12.50 0.51
N GLU A 81 4.21 -13.48 1.19
CA GLU A 81 4.23 -13.58 2.64
C GLU A 81 5.64 -13.88 3.19
N GLU A 82 6.40 -14.80 2.59
CA GLU A 82 7.81 -15.03 2.91
C GLU A 82 8.64 -13.76 2.67
N LEU A 83 8.46 -13.06 1.53
CA LEU A 83 9.17 -11.82 1.24
C LEU A 83 8.84 -10.72 2.26
N TYR A 84 7.58 -10.58 2.67
CA TYR A 84 7.15 -9.63 3.72
C TYR A 84 7.71 -9.99 5.10
N ARG A 85 7.66 -11.27 5.50
CA ARG A 85 8.15 -11.77 6.80
C ARG A 85 9.68 -11.77 6.90
N SER A 86 10.40 -11.71 5.79
CA SER A 86 11.88 -11.67 5.72
C SER A 86 12.52 -10.47 6.43
N GLY A 87 11.77 -9.39 6.66
CA GLY A 87 12.29 -8.12 7.17
C GLY A 87 13.09 -7.30 6.14
N LEU A 88 13.01 -7.63 4.84
CA LEU A 88 13.54 -6.76 3.78
C LEU A 88 12.91 -5.36 3.86
N PRO A 89 13.70 -4.28 3.68
CA PRO A 89 13.24 -2.92 3.92
C PRO A 89 12.35 -2.41 2.79
N PHE A 90 11.45 -1.48 3.10
CA PHE A 90 10.53 -0.84 2.14
C PHE A 90 11.25 0.23 1.29
N THR A 91 12.16 -0.24 0.43
CA THR A 91 12.98 0.57 -0.48
C THR A 91 12.56 0.36 -1.94
N GLY A 92 13.03 1.24 -2.84
CA GLY A 92 12.85 1.05 -4.28
C GLY A 92 13.44 -0.26 -4.81
N GLN A 93 14.52 -0.79 -4.22
CA GLN A 93 15.11 -2.07 -4.63
C GLN A 93 14.18 -3.24 -4.31
N THR A 94 13.64 -3.31 -3.08
CA THR A 94 12.67 -4.35 -2.70
C THR A 94 11.35 -4.21 -3.47
N HIS A 95 10.93 -2.98 -3.76
CA HIS A 95 9.77 -2.69 -4.61
C HIS A 95 9.95 -3.26 -6.02
N LEU A 96 11.09 -2.97 -6.68
CA LEU A 96 11.41 -3.49 -8.01
C LEU A 96 11.57 -5.02 -8.02
N LEU A 97 12.20 -5.60 -7.00
CA LEU A 97 12.24 -7.07 -6.83
C LEU A 97 10.82 -7.66 -6.73
N ASN A 98 9.89 -6.98 -6.07
CA ASN A 98 8.51 -7.45 -5.95
C ASN A 98 7.62 -7.11 -7.18
N HIS A 99 8.16 -6.49 -8.25
CA HIS A 99 7.49 -6.49 -9.56
C HIS A 99 7.49 -7.90 -10.18
N THR A 100 8.54 -8.69 -9.93
CA THR A 100 8.74 -10.04 -10.47
C THR A 100 7.58 -11.00 -10.24
N ILE A 101 6.83 -10.83 -9.14
CA ILE A 101 5.65 -11.68 -8.91
C ILE A 101 4.41 -11.21 -9.67
N GLY A 102 4.27 -9.91 -9.92
CA GLY A 102 3.24 -9.39 -10.82
C GLY A 102 3.44 -9.87 -12.25
N ASP A 103 4.67 -9.77 -12.73
CA ASP A 103 5.16 -10.33 -14.00
C ASP A 103 4.81 -11.82 -14.14
N TYR A 104 5.27 -12.66 -13.19
CA TYR A 104 4.95 -14.09 -13.16
C TYR A 104 3.43 -14.37 -13.10
N LEU A 105 2.66 -13.56 -12.37
CA LEU A 105 1.22 -13.75 -12.23
C LEU A 105 0.45 -13.50 -13.53
N TYR A 106 0.87 -12.52 -14.34
CA TYR A 106 0.28 -12.33 -15.67
C TYR A 106 0.72 -13.44 -16.62
N GLU A 107 2.02 -13.73 -16.70
CA GLU A 107 2.58 -14.83 -17.51
C GLU A 107 1.87 -16.17 -17.26
N LYS A 108 1.52 -16.45 -15.99
CA LYS A 108 0.95 -17.73 -15.57
C LYS A 108 -0.58 -17.82 -15.60
N TYR A 109 -1.29 -16.70 -15.43
CA TYR A 109 -2.74 -16.69 -15.21
C TYR A 109 -3.51 -15.61 -16.01
N GLY A 110 -2.82 -14.83 -16.86
CA GLY A 110 -3.37 -13.67 -17.56
C GLY A 110 -3.97 -12.64 -16.60
N THR A 111 -4.98 -11.89 -17.06
CA THR A 111 -5.71 -10.90 -16.26
C THR A 111 -6.24 -11.46 -14.92
N SER A 112 -6.56 -12.75 -14.86
CA SER A 112 -7.05 -13.42 -13.64
C SER A 112 -5.99 -13.58 -12.54
N GLY A 113 -4.70 -13.37 -12.85
CA GLY A 113 -3.59 -13.43 -11.90
C GLY A 113 -3.59 -12.31 -10.86
N LEU A 114 -4.17 -11.15 -11.18
CA LEU A 114 -4.15 -9.95 -10.33
C LEU A 114 -4.63 -10.22 -8.89
N ARG A 115 -5.67 -11.07 -8.73
CA ARG A 115 -6.27 -11.43 -7.44
C ARG A 115 -5.30 -12.06 -6.43
N PHE A 116 -4.15 -12.56 -6.89
CA PHE A 116 -3.12 -13.16 -6.03
C PHE A 116 -2.10 -12.13 -5.51
N CYS A 117 -2.14 -10.88 -5.99
CA CYS A 117 -1.30 -9.81 -5.48
C CYS A 117 -1.67 -9.42 -4.03
N LYS A 118 -0.67 -8.93 -3.30
CA LYS A 118 -0.77 -8.27 -2.00
C LYS A 118 -0.26 -6.84 -2.12
N ASP A 119 -0.71 -5.96 -1.24
CA ASP A 119 -0.30 -4.54 -1.20
C ASP A 119 1.13 -4.30 -0.67
N TYR A 120 1.89 -5.37 -0.42
CA TYR A 120 3.23 -5.29 0.13
C TYR A 120 4.19 -4.50 -0.76
N PHE A 121 5.17 -3.87 -0.11
CA PHE A 121 6.20 -3.05 -0.74
C PHE A 121 5.61 -2.04 -1.75
N LEU A 122 4.67 -1.19 -1.30
CA LEU A 122 3.95 -0.22 -2.15
C LEU A 122 3.20 -0.89 -3.33
N SER A 123 2.42 -1.96 -3.07
CA SER A 123 1.60 -2.64 -4.07
C SER A 123 2.35 -3.06 -5.35
N SER A 124 3.65 -3.35 -5.23
CA SER A 124 4.58 -3.62 -6.34
C SER A 124 4.18 -4.80 -7.23
N CYS A 125 3.46 -5.78 -6.68
CA CYS A 125 2.87 -6.85 -7.47
C CYS A 125 1.90 -6.31 -8.52
N HIS A 126 1.03 -5.36 -8.17
CA HIS A 126 0.11 -4.73 -9.11
C HIS A 126 0.87 -3.91 -10.17
N HIS A 127 2.00 -3.28 -9.81
CA HIS A 127 2.83 -2.53 -10.78
C HIS A 127 3.49 -3.48 -11.80
N GLY A 128 4.20 -4.52 -11.34
CA GLY A 128 4.84 -5.48 -12.25
C GLY A 128 3.84 -6.21 -13.15
N PHE A 129 2.66 -6.54 -12.62
CA PHE A 129 1.57 -7.13 -13.38
C PHE A 129 1.09 -6.21 -14.51
N ILE A 130 0.80 -4.94 -14.19
CA ILE A 130 0.34 -3.95 -15.16
C ILE A 130 1.42 -3.61 -16.20
N LEU A 131 2.71 -3.59 -15.83
CA LEU A 131 3.80 -3.41 -16.78
C LEU A 131 3.87 -4.56 -17.80
N HIS A 132 3.65 -5.81 -17.38
CA HIS A 132 3.57 -6.95 -18.29
C HIS A 132 2.31 -6.86 -19.19
N VAL A 133 1.14 -6.52 -18.63
CA VAL A 133 -0.11 -6.29 -19.39
C VAL A 133 0.09 -5.29 -20.54
N ILE A 134 0.81 -4.19 -20.29
CA ILE A 134 1.11 -3.15 -21.29
C ILE A 134 2.08 -3.66 -22.36
N ALA A 135 3.04 -4.53 -22.00
CA ALA A 135 4.04 -5.06 -22.92
C ALA A 135 3.52 -6.17 -23.85
N ASP A 136 2.57 -7.00 -23.38
CA ASP A 136 2.06 -8.17 -24.12
C ASP A 136 0.76 -7.88 -24.89
N GLY A 137 -0.30 -7.44 -24.18
CA GLY A 137 -1.62 -7.17 -24.80
C GLY A 137 -1.85 -5.72 -25.23
N GLY A 138 -1.25 -4.77 -24.52
CA GLY A 138 -1.49 -3.35 -24.76
C GLY A 138 -2.89 -2.90 -24.31
N MET A 139 -3.46 -1.90 -24.99
CA MET A 139 -4.61 -1.13 -24.46
C MET A 139 -5.87 -1.95 -24.08
N PRO A 140 -6.36 -2.94 -24.85
CA PRO A 140 -7.58 -3.67 -24.47
C PRO A 140 -7.40 -4.45 -23.17
N GLU A 141 -6.25 -5.13 -23.03
CA GLU A 141 -5.87 -5.90 -21.85
C GLU A 141 -5.55 -5.00 -20.64
N VAL A 142 -5.05 -3.77 -20.86
CA VAL A 142 -4.96 -2.73 -19.80
C VAL A 142 -6.35 -2.38 -19.28
N LEU A 143 -7.31 -2.09 -20.18
CA LEU A 143 -8.67 -1.73 -19.80
C LEU A 143 -9.38 -2.88 -19.06
N GLU A 144 -9.13 -4.14 -19.44
CA GLU A 144 -9.69 -5.30 -18.74
C GLU A 144 -9.02 -5.55 -17.38
N SER A 145 -7.70 -5.50 -17.32
CA SER A 145 -6.94 -5.66 -16.06
C SER A 145 -7.30 -4.59 -15.03
N PHE A 146 -7.57 -3.36 -15.48
CA PHE A 146 -7.99 -2.30 -14.57
C PHE A 146 -9.37 -2.54 -13.94
N LYS A 147 -10.30 -3.22 -14.64
CA LYS A 147 -11.61 -3.60 -14.05
C LYS A 147 -11.42 -4.58 -12.88
N GLU A 148 -10.44 -5.48 -12.96
CA GLU A 148 -10.08 -6.36 -11.82
C GLU A 148 -9.47 -5.55 -10.66
N CYS A 149 -8.69 -4.51 -10.96
CA CYS A 149 -8.20 -3.57 -9.93
C CYS A 149 -9.35 -2.82 -9.24
N GLN A 150 -10.38 -2.38 -9.98
CA GLN A 150 -11.55 -1.70 -9.41
C GLN A 150 -12.35 -2.59 -8.46
N LYS A 151 -12.53 -3.89 -8.79
CA LYS A 151 -13.16 -4.88 -7.88
C LYS A 151 -12.39 -5.07 -6.57
N SER A 152 -11.10 -4.75 -6.56
CA SER A 152 -10.20 -4.85 -5.41
C SER A 152 -10.19 -3.58 -4.54
N GLY A 153 -10.95 -2.55 -4.91
CA GLY A 153 -11.13 -1.32 -4.14
C GLY A 153 -10.20 -0.16 -4.53
N PHE A 154 -10.51 1.04 -4.02
CA PHE A 154 -9.86 2.29 -4.43
C PHE A 154 -8.34 2.33 -4.19
N THR A 155 -7.84 1.69 -3.15
CA THR A 155 -6.39 1.58 -2.90
C THR A 155 -5.69 0.83 -4.02
N VAL A 156 -6.20 -0.36 -4.39
CA VAL A 156 -5.64 -1.17 -5.47
C VAL A 156 -5.81 -0.49 -6.83
N SER A 157 -6.99 0.08 -7.13
CA SER A 157 -7.19 0.79 -8.40
C SER A 157 -6.30 2.03 -8.54
N SER A 158 -5.99 2.73 -7.44
CA SER A 158 -5.03 3.85 -7.43
C SER A 158 -3.60 3.39 -7.74
N GLN A 159 -3.17 2.23 -7.23
CA GLN A 159 -1.83 1.69 -7.51
C GLN A 159 -1.76 1.07 -8.92
N CYS A 160 -2.83 0.44 -9.41
CA CYS A 160 -2.91 0.03 -10.82
C CYS A 160 -2.85 1.24 -11.77
N ALA A 161 -3.56 2.34 -11.48
CA ALA A 161 -3.49 3.55 -12.29
C ALA A 161 -2.07 4.15 -12.30
N HIS A 162 -1.37 4.10 -11.16
CA HIS A 162 0.03 4.48 -11.05
C HIS A 162 0.93 3.60 -11.94
N GLY A 163 0.83 2.27 -11.84
CA GLY A 163 1.53 1.32 -12.71
C GLY A 163 1.22 1.51 -14.20
N ILE A 164 -0.02 1.87 -14.55
CA ILE A 164 -0.42 2.19 -15.92
C ILE A 164 0.36 3.43 -16.41
N GLY A 165 0.48 4.45 -15.57
CA GLY A 165 1.25 5.66 -15.88
C GLY A 165 2.74 5.38 -16.17
N HIS A 166 3.38 4.49 -15.41
CA HIS A 166 4.74 4.03 -15.72
C HIS A 166 4.79 3.36 -17.10
N GLY A 167 3.96 2.33 -17.30
CA GLY A 167 3.99 1.54 -18.53
C GLY A 167 3.66 2.37 -19.77
N PHE A 168 2.78 3.37 -19.69
CA PHE A 168 2.50 4.27 -20.79
C PHE A 168 3.73 5.06 -21.24
N LEU A 169 4.52 5.63 -20.32
CA LEU A 169 5.73 6.36 -20.72
C LEU A 169 6.83 5.44 -21.27
N ALA A 170 6.97 4.23 -20.71
CA ALA A 170 7.88 3.22 -21.25
C ALA A 170 7.46 2.77 -22.66
N TYR A 171 6.16 2.58 -22.89
CA TYR A 171 5.59 2.11 -24.16
C TYR A 171 5.64 3.15 -25.29
N VAL A 172 5.21 4.40 -25.05
CA VAL A 172 5.31 5.46 -26.07
C VAL A 172 6.74 6.00 -26.24
N GLY A 173 7.64 5.64 -25.32
CA GLY A 173 9.03 6.07 -25.26
C GLY A 173 9.20 7.45 -24.61
N TYR A 174 10.25 7.58 -23.79
CA TYR A 174 10.51 8.74 -22.91
C TYR A 174 10.52 10.13 -23.59
N LYS A 175 10.77 10.21 -24.91
CA LYS A 175 10.65 11.48 -25.68
C LYS A 175 9.22 12.04 -25.67
N ASN A 176 8.23 11.18 -25.53
CA ASN A 176 6.82 11.47 -25.77
C ASN A 176 6.04 11.61 -24.45
N LEU A 177 6.64 12.29 -23.45
CA LEU A 177 6.02 12.53 -22.13
C LEU A 177 4.59 13.08 -22.21
N THR A 178 4.35 14.04 -23.12
CA THR A 178 3.04 14.65 -23.37
C THR A 178 2.05 13.78 -24.15
N GLU A 179 2.48 12.59 -24.58
CA GLU A 179 1.65 11.56 -25.21
C GLU A 179 1.14 10.60 -24.13
N ALA A 180 2.04 10.04 -23.30
CA ALA A 180 1.69 9.21 -22.16
C ALA A 180 0.69 9.88 -21.19
N LEU A 181 0.86 11.19 -20.95
CA LEU A 181 -0.08 11.98 -20.15
C LEU A 181 -1.49 12.10 -20.77
N LYS A 182 -1.62 12.02 -22.11
CA LYS A 182 -2.91 11.98 -22.80
C LYS A 182 -3.50 10.57 -22.83
N THR A 183 -2.67 9.53 -22.93
CA THR A 183 -3.16 8.15 -22.81
C THR A 183 -3.81 7.91 -21.43
N CYS A 184 -3.33 8.59 -20.38
CA CYS A 184 -4.04 8.66 -19.09
C CYS A 184 -5.45 9.31 -19.18
N ASP A 185 -5.63 10.38 -19.97
CA ASP A 185 -6.96 10.97 -20.22
C ASP A 185 -7.87 10.00 -21.01
N GLU A 186 -7.36 9.40 -22.08
CA GLU A 186 -8.09 8.48 -22.97
C GLU A 186 -8.62 7.25 -22.21
N VAL A 187 -7.86 6.76 -21.22
CA VAL A 187 -8.34 5.73 -20.28
C VAL A 187 -9.42 6.28 -19.35
N ALA A 188 -9.30 7.51 -18.83
CA ALA A 188 -10.30 8.11 -17.94
C ALA A 188 -11.63 8.44 -18.65
N GLU A 189 -11.60 8.73 -19.95
CA GLU A 189 -12.81 8.83 -20.78
C GLU A 189 -13.50 7.46 -21.00
N THR A 190 -12.73 6.37 -20.93
CA THR A 190 -13.19 5.00 -21.15
C THR A 190 -13.61 4.27 -19.86
N ILE A 191 -12.98 4.60 -18.73
CA ILE A 191 -13.15 3.94 -17.43
C ILE A 191 -13.72 4.93 -16.39
N PRO A 192 -14.97 4.73 -15.94
CA PRO A 192 -15.53 5.49 -14.82
C PRO A 192 -14.65 5.36 -13.56
N GLU A 193 -14.45 6.48 -12.87
CA GLU A 193 -13.69 6.56 -11.61
C GLU A 193 -12.21 6.15 -11.72
N PHE A 194 -11.60 6.23 -12.91
CA PHE A 194 -10.15 6.04 -13.08
C PHE A 194 -9.35 7.07 -12.24
N PRO A 195 -8.40 6.66 -11.37
CA PRO A 195 -7.56 7.55 -10.57
C PRO A 195 -6.53 8.32 -11.41
N LEU A 196 -7.01 9.30 -12.17
CA LEU A 196 -6.26 10.04 -13.19
C LEU A 196 -5.00 10.74 -12.63
N PHE A 197 -5.06 11.27 -11.40
CA PHE A 197 -3.87 11.80 -10.70
C PHE A 197 -2.77 10.75 -10.53
N ASN A 198 -3.12 9.51 -10.17
CA ASN A 198 -2.14 8.44 -9.96
C ASN A 198 -1.47 8.04 -11.27
N CYS A 199 -2.20 8.04 -12.39
CA CYS A 199 -1.63 7.83 -13.72
C CYS A 199 -0.61 8.92 -14.06
N TYR A 200 -0.91 10.20 -13.79
CA TYR A 200 0.07 11.27 -13.94
C TYR A 200 1.26 11.11 -12.98
N ASP A 201 1.04 10.74 -11.71
CA ASP A 201 2.10 10.46 -10.73
C ASP A 201 3.05 9.36 -11.24
N GLY A 202 2.51 8.30 -11.86
CA GLY A 202 3.30 7.23 -12.48
C GLY A 202 4.12 7.72 -13.67
N VAL A 203 3.49 8.44 -14.60
CA VAL A 203 4.18 9.01 -15.78
C VAL A 203 5.34 9.94 -15.37
N PHE A 204 5.15 10.80 -14.37
CA PHE A 204 6.21 11.70 -13.90
C PHE A 204 7.26 11.01 -13.02
N MET A 205 6.90 9.98 -12.26
CA MET A 205 7.86 9.13 -11.55
C MET A 205 8.76 8.40 -12.55
N GLU A 206 8.17 7.81 -13.58
CA GLU A 206 8.89 7.11 -14.66
C GLU A 206 9.80 8.04 -15.44
N ASN A 207 9.36 9.28 -15.71
CA ASN A 207 10.20 10.31 -16.33
C ASN A 207 11.43 10.70 -15.49
N ILE A 208 11.45 10.43 -14.18
CA ILE A 208 12.63 10.67 -13.34
C ILE A 208 13.54 9.45 -13.34
N TRP A 209 12.99 8.23 -13.20
CA TRP A 209 13.81 7.01 -13.06
C TRP A 209 14.21 6.40 -14.41
N ALA A 210 13.26 5.98 -15.25
CA ALA A 210 13.52 5.41 -16.59
C ALA A 210 14.51 4.23 -16.64
N VAL A 211 14.51 3.36 -15.61
CA VAL A 211 15.50 2.29 -15.43
C VAL A 211 14.96 0.94 -15.89
N HIS A 212 14.59 0.82 -17.17
CA HIS A 212 14.20 -0.45 -17.77
C HIS A 212 15.39 -1.22 -18.38
N GLU A 213 16.45 -0.53 -18.83
CA GLU A 213 17.66 -1.13 -19.41
C GLU A 213 18.88 -1.07 -18.47
N GLY A 214 18.65 -1.01 -17.16
CA GLY A 214 19.68 -0.95 -16.11
C GLY A 214 20.28 0.45 -15.87
N GLU A 215 20.30 1.32 -16.88
CA GLU A 215 20.64 2.75 -16.77
C GLU A 215 19.41 3.64 -17.05
N PRO A 216 19.27 4.80 -16.38
CA PRO A 216 18.21 5.77 -16.68
C PRO A 216 18.24 6.27 -18.13
N SER A 217 17.11 6.15 -18.85
CA SER A 217 17.01 6.60 -20.25
C SER A 217 17.51 8.04 -20.46
N LYS A 218 18.27 8.24 -21.54
CA LYS A 218 18.80 9.55 -21.97
C LYS A 218 17.72 10.45 -22.58
N ASP A 219 16.57 9.87 -22.92
CA ASP A 219 15.47 10.55 -23.59
C ASP A 219 14.38 11.08 -22.62
N ARG A 220 14.59 10.89 -21.29
CA ARG A 220 13.79 11.51 -20.22
C ARG A 220 13.74 13.03 -20.37
N TRP A 221 12.61 13.63 -19.99
CA TRP A 221 12.48 15.07 -19.84
C TRP A 221 13.05 15.51 -18.49
N VAL A 222 14.37 15.45 -18.35
CA VAL A 222 15.14 15.95 -17.19
C VAL A 222 16.29 16.85 -17.67
N LYS A 223 16.76 17.76 -16.81
CA LYS A 223 17.85 18.69 -17.11
C LYS A 223 18.74 18.88 -15.88
N GLU A 224 20.04 18.66 -16.03
CA GLU A 224 21.05 18.72 -14.95
C GLU A 224 21.05 20.03 -14.15
N ASN A 225 20.73 21.15 -14.78
CA ASN A 225 20.76 22.49 -14.18
C ASN A 225 19.37 23.16 -14.12
N ASP A 226 18.29 22.40 -14.27
CA ASP A 226 16.90 22.88 -14.13
C ASP A 226 16.08 21.86 -13.33
N PRO A 227 16.19 21.87 -11.98
CA PRO A 227 15.55 20.89 -11.09
C PRO A 227 14.02 20.99 -11.04
N ILE A 228 13.41 21.87 -11.82
CA ILE A 228 11.94 22.01 -11.95
C ILE A 228 11.42 21.69 -13.36
N TYR A 229 12.30 21.24 -14.27
CA TYR A 229 11.90 20.69 -15.56
C TYR A 229 11.45 19.22 -15.40
N PRO A 230 10.26 18.83 -15.89
CA PRO A 230 9.46 19.52 -16.90
C PRO A 230 8.30 20.38 -16.38
N CYS A 231 8.08 20.50 -15.07
CA CYS A 231 6.95 21.24 -14.47
C CYS A 231 6.94 22.76 -14.76
N ASN A 232 8.01 23.28 -15.39
CA ASN A 232 8.12 24.66 -15.87
C ASN A 232 7.94 24.82 -17.40
N ASP A 233 7.75 23.73 -18.16
CA ASP A 233 7.68 23.76 -19.62
C ASP A 233 6.23 23.95 -20.10
N LYS A 234 6.04 24.91 -21.02
CA LYS A 234 4.76 25.25 -21.65
C LYS A 234 4.06 24.11 -22.40
N ARG A 235 4.72 22.96 -22.61
CA ARG A 235 4.14 21.75 -23.20
C ARG A 235 3.40 20.88 -22.17
N ILE A 236 3.65 21.07 -20.87
CA ILE A 236 2.90 20.42 -19.81
C ILE A 236 1.65 21.25 -19.52
N ASP A 237 0.48 20.66 -19.78
CA ASP A 237 -0.81 21.29 -19.44
C ASP A 237 -0.94 21.48 -17.91
N PRO A 238 -1.50 22.60 -17.43
CA PRO A 238 -1.77 22.84 -16.02
C PRO A 238 -2.42 21.68 -15.26
N LYS A 239 -3.30 20.88 -15.90
CA LYS A 239 -3.96 19.73 -15.25
C LYS A 239 -3.00 18.60 -14.84
N TYR A 240 -1.84 18.49 -15.49
CA TYR A 240 -0.82 17.48 -15.19
C TYR A 240 0.14 17.90 -14.07
N LEU A 241 0.22 19.20 -13.75
CA LEU A 241 1.25 19.76 -12.88
C LEU A 241 1.25 19.16 -11.46
N LEU A 242 0.11 18.69 -10.94
CA LEU A 242 0.04 18.06 -9.63
C LEU A 242 0.86 16.76 -9.57
N GLY A 243 0.77 15.90 -10.60
CA GLY A 243 1.59 14.69 -10.71
C GLY A 243 3.07 15.03 -10.94
N CYS A 244 3.35 16.12 -11.64
CA CYS A 244 4.71 16.61 -11.85
C CYS A 244 5.37 17.03 -10.52
N TRP A 245 4.72 17.93 -9.76
CA TRP A 245 5.24 18.42 -8.48
C TRP A 245 5.27 17.36 -7.36
N SER A 246 4.51 16.27 -7.48
CA SER A 246 4.61 15.11 -6.58
C SER A 246 5.96 14.39 -6.72
N ASN A 247 6.51 14.34 -7.94
CA ASN A 247 7.71 13.56 -8.25
C ASN A 247 8.98 14.41 -8.39
N GLN A 248 8.86 15.65 -8.88
CA GLN A 248 9.96 16.59 -9.10
C GLN A 248 10.96 16.75 -7.92
N PRO A 249 10.54 16.70 -6.64
CA PRO A 249 11.48 16.71 -5.50
C PRO A 249 12.52 15.59 -5.54
N SER A 250 12.21 14.45 -6.15
CA SER A 250 13.13 13.32 -6.29
C SER A 250 14.31 13.66 -7.22
N LEU A 251 14.04 14.31 -8.36
CA LEU A 251 15.08 14.79 -9.28
C LEU A 251 15.92 15.90 -8.62
N ALA A 252 15.25 16.84 -7.94
CA ALA A 252 15.95 17.89 -7.19
C ALA A 252 16.85 17.30 -6.08
N TYR A 253 16.39 16.28 -5.37
CA TYR A 253 17.16 15.58 -4.33
C TYR A 253 18.40 14.90 -4.91
N GLN A 254 18.29 14.23 -6.05
CA GLN A 254 19.44 13.67 -6.79
C GLN A 254 20.44 14.77 -7.19
N GLN A 255 19.98 15.82 -7.87
CA GLN A 255 20.83 16.93 -8.36
C GLN A 255 21.45 17.78 -7.23
N MET A 256 20.87 17.75 -6.04
CA MET A 256 21.38 18.44 -4.85
C MET A 256 22.14 17.52 -3.89
N ASN A 257 22.62 16.36 -4.36
CA ASN A 257 23.41 15.40 -3.59
C ASN A 257 22.76 14.97 -2.25
N GLY A 258 21.43 14.90 -2.22
CA GLY A 258 20.64 14.50 -1.06
C GLY A 258 20.36 15.61 -0.03
N ASP A 259 20.68 16.88 -0.32
CA ASP A 259 20.41 17.99 0.61
C ASP A 259 18.91 18.37 0.65
N ILE A 260 18.19 17.73 1.58
CA ILE A 260 16.77 17.99 1.90
C ILE A 260 16.49 19.48 2.11
N LYS A 261 17.38 20.17 2.84
CA LYS A 261 17.20 21.58 3.21
C LYS A 261 17.34 22.48 1.99
N LYS A 262 18.28 22.15 1.10
CA LYS A 262 18.44 22.83 -0.19
C LYS A 262 17.25 22.60 -1.11
N VAL A 263 16.75 21.38 -1.25
CA VAL A 263 15.53 21.12 -2.07
C VAL A 263 14.33 21.89 -1.52
N GLY A 264 14.07 21.83 -0.21
CA GLY A 264 12.96 22.55 0.40
C GLY A 264 13.03 24.07 0.17
N LYS A 265 14.21 24.68 0.38
CA LYS A 265 14.43 26.13 0.25
C LYS A 265 14.59 26.63 -1.19
N GLU A 266 15.29 25.88 -2.04
CA GLU A 266 15.65 26.32 -3.39
C GLU A 266 14.74 25.79 -4.48
N VAL A 267 13.88 24.79 -4.19
CA VAL A 267 12.86 24.30 -5.11
C VAL A 267 11.47 24.56 -4.54
N CYS A 268 11.07 23.89 -3.45
CA CYS A 268 9.66 23.90 -3.04
C CYS A 268 9.14 25.26 -2.55
N GLU A 269 9.90 26.04 -1.76
CA GLU A 269 9.48 27.41 -1.38
C GLU A 269 9.32 28.36 -2.59
N LYS A 270 9.99 28.09 -3.72
CA LYS A 270 9.89 28.93 -4.93
C LYS A 270 8.65 28.61 -5.78
N VAL A 271 7.92 27.53 -5.50
CA VAL A 271 6.67 27.21 -6.18
C VAL A 271 5.62 28.25 -5.80
N LYS A 272 5.05 28.96 -6.78
CA LYS A 272 4.16 30.10 -6.53
C LYS A 272 2.74 29.72 -6.15
N ASP A 273 2.27 28.59 -6.65
CA ASP A 273 0.96 28.04 -6.32
C ASP A 273 1.05 27.20 -5.05
N GLU A 274 0.16 27.43 -4.08
CA GLU A 274 0.25 26.79 -2.76
C GLU A 274 -0.13 25.30 -2.80
N VAL A 275 -0.94 24.84 -3.76
CA VAL A 275 -1.27 23.41 -3.91
C VAL A 275 -0.05 22.66 -4.46
N HIS A 276 0.56 23.18 -5.52
CA HIS A 276 1.80 22.64 -6.07
C HIS A 276 2.97 22.73 -5.07
N LYS A 277 3.03 23.80 -4.25
CA LYS A 277 4.02 23.93 -3.16
C LYS A 277 3.83 22.83 -2.11
N ALA A 278 2.61 22.64 -1.60
CA ALA A 278 2.31 21.57 -0.65
C ALA A 278 2.64 20.19 -1.22
N THR A 279 2.34 19.97 -2.50
CA THR A 279 2.65 18.72 -3.22
C THR A 279 4.16 18.51 -3.39
N CYS A 280 4.93 19.56 -3.66
CA CYS A 280 6.40 19.51 -3.65
C CYS A 280 6.96 19.14 -2.27
N PHE A 281 6.42 19.72 -1.19
CA PHE A 281 6.82 19.32 0.17
C PHE A 281 6.38 17.90 0.54
N ASN A 282 5.27 17.40 -0.01
CA ASN A 282 4.85 16.00 0.13
C ASN A 282 5.83 15.05 -0.56
N GLY A 283 6.18 15.32 -1.82
CA GLY A 283 7.18 14.55 -2.58
C GLY A 283 8.57 14.56 -1.93
N LEU A 284 8.98 15.68 -1.34
CA LEU A 284 10.22 15.77 -0.56
C LEU A 284 10.14 14.97 0.76
N ALA A 285 9.01 15.02 1.46
CA ALA A 285 8.80 14.22 2.67
C ALA A 285 8.75 12.71 2.37
N ARG A 286 8.28 12.30 1.17
CA ARG A 286 8.37 10.91 0.67
C ARG A 286 9.83 10.45 0.48
N GLN A 287 10.77 11.34 0.15
CA GLN A 287 12.21 10.99 0.07
C GLN A 287 12.82 10.67 1.44
N ILE A 288 12.30 11.27 2.52
CA ILE A 288 12.77 11.04 3.89
C ILE A 288 12.40 9.64 4.38
N HIS A 289 11.21 9.14 4.03
CA HIS A 289 10.66 7.87 4.51
C HIS A 289 11.67 6.70 4.50
N PRO A 290 12.31 6.30 3.38
CA PRO A 290 13.28 5.20 3.37
C PRO A 290 14.53 5.49 4.22
N LEU A 291 14.94 6.75 4.36
CA LEU A 291 16.11 7.17 5.16
C LEU A 291 15.87 7.06 6.68
N THR A 292 14.62 6.89 7.12
CA THR A 292 14.29 6.69 8.53
C THR A 292 14.60 5.27 9.03
N ALA A 293 14.62 4.28 8.14
CA ALA A 293 14.63 2.85 8.48
C ALA A 293 13.58 2.44 9.55
N GLY A 294 12.40 3.10 9.58
CA GLY A 294 11.35 2.88 10.58
C GLY A 294 11.61 3.55 11.94
N SER A 295 12.64 4.40 12.07
CA SER A 295 12.89 5.15 13.30
C SER A 295 12.11 6.46 13.32
N ALA A 296 11.07 6.54 14.16
CA ALA A 296 10.31 7.77 14.38
C ALA A 296 11.21 8.96 14.77
N THR A 297 12.23 8.75 15.62
CA THR A 297 13.21 9.79 15.97
C THR A 297 13.97 10.30 14.75
N LYS A 298 14.33 9.42 13.80
CA LYS A 298 14.98 9.81 12.55
C LYS A 298 14.03 10.59 11.62
N THR A 299 12.73 10.29 11.64
CA THR A 299 11.71 11.09 10.96
C THR A 299 11.72 12.54 11.45
N PHE A 300 11.71 12.78 12.77
CA PHE A 300 11.77 14.14 13.32
C PHE A 300 13.10 14.84 13.02
N GLU A 301 14.22 14.13 13.10
CA GLU A 301 15.55 14.68 12.75
C GLU A 301 15.60 15.17 11.30
N LEU A 302 15.16 14.35 10.34
CA LEU A 302 15.23 14.66 8.91
C LEU A 302 14.14 15.66 8.49
N CYS A 303 12.93 15.57 9.03
CA CYS A 303 11.89 16.60 8.80
C CYS A 303 12.25 17.94 9.43
N GLY A 304 13.08 17.97 10.49
CA GLY A 304 13.65 19.19 11.06
C GLY A 304 14.61 19.96 10.14
N LEU A 305 14.99 19.38 8.98
CA LEU A 305 15.76 20.06 7.94
C LEU A 305 14.90 20.91 7.00
N MET A 306 13.57 20.82 7.09
CA MET A 306 12.62 21.62 6.31
C MET A 306 12.78 23.13 6.58
N PRO A 307 12.46 24.01 5.61
CA PRO A 307 12.77 25.43 5.70
C PRO A 307 11.93 26.22 6.72
N THR A 308 10.79 25.67 7.18
CA THR A 308 9.93 26.27 8.20
C THR A 308 9.31 25.20 9.11
N GLU A 309 8.87 25.59 10.31
CA GLU A 309 8.15 24.70 11.25
C GLU A 309 6.87 24.12 10.63
N LYS A 310 6.13 24.91 9.83
CA LYS A 310 4.97 24.44 9.05
C LYS A 310 5.34 23.22 8.20
N TRP A 311 6.44 23.30 7.43
CA TRP A 311 6.86 22.22 6.56
C TRP A 311 7.53 21.06 7.31
N ALA A 312 8.18 21.31 8.45
CA ALA A 312 8.65 20.24 9.34
C ALA A 312 7.49 19.41 9.89
N ASN A 313 6.45 20.05 10.42
CA ASN A 313 5.24 19.38 10.91
C ASN A 313 4.50 18.64 9.77
N TYR A 314 4.33 19.28 8.61
CA TYR A 314 3.73 18.66 7.42
C TYR A 314 4.51 17.41 6.96
N CYS A 315 5.85 17.47 7.01
CA CYS A 315 6.73 16.34 6.69
C CYS A 315 6.56 15.17 7.66
N VAL A 316 6.47 15.45 8.96
CA VAL A 316 6.25 14.44 10.02
C VAL A 316 4.90 13.74 9.83
N VAL A 317 3.83 14.50 9.59
CA VAL A 317 2.49 13.96 9.28
C VAL A 317 2.52 13.11 8.01
N THR A 318 3.13 13.62 6.94
CA THR A 318 3.26 12.90 5.66
C THR A 318 4.01 11.57 5.84
N ASN A 319 5.05 11.52 6.67
CA ASN A 319 5.79 10.29 6.94
C ASN A 319 4.99 9.27 7.76
N ALA A 320 4.18 9.70 8.74
CA ALA A 320 3.29 8.80 9.46
C ALA A 320 2.22 8.17 8.54
N VAL A 321 1.57 9.00 7.72
CA VAL A 321 0.56 8.57 6.73
C VAL A 321 1.17 7.64 5.67
N SER A 322 2.35 7.99 5.14
CA SER A 322 3.07 7.17 4.16
C SER A 322 3.47 5.83 4.76
N GLY A 323 4.04 5.81 5.97
CA GLY A 323 4.40 4.58 6.67
C GLY A 323 3.22 3.62 6.83
N TYR A 324 2.05 4.13 7.21
CA TYR A 324 0.86 3.28 7.28
C TYR A 324 0.43 2.77 5.89
N SER A 325 0.51 3.62 4.86
CA SER A 325 0.16 3.25 3.49
C SER A 325 1.06 2.17 2.91
N VAL A 326 2.36 2.12 3.26
CA VAL A 326 3.28 1.07 2.77
C VAL A 326 3.16 -0.26 3.53
N GLY A 327 2.53 -0.27 4.71
CA GLY A 327 2.35 -1.49 5.52
C GLY A 327 2.83 -1.41 6.97
N ASP A 328 3.41 -0.30 7.43
CA ASP A 328 3.80 -0.16 8.84
C ASP A 328 2.55 -0.08 9.75
N ARG A 329 2.59 -0.76 10.89
CA ARG A 329 1.51 -0.83 11.88
C ARG A 329 1.97 -0.47 13.31
N ALA A 330 3.11 0.21 13.43
CA ALA A 330 3.71 0.67 14.69
C ALA A 330 4.26 2.11 14.59
N THR A 331 5.19 2.38 13.67
CA THR A 331 5.90 3.66 13.57
C THR A 331 4.97 4.86 13.33
N PRO A 332 3.92 4.77 12.47
CA PRO A 332 2.96 5.86 12.30
C PRO A 332 2.33 6.36 13.61
N PHE A 333 1.96 5.43 14.50
CA PHE A 333 1.38 5.76 15.81
C PHE A 333 2.43 6.36 16.75
N GLN A 334 3.67 5.86 16.72
CA GLN A 334 4.78 6.44 17.47
C GLN A 334 5.03 7.89 17.02
N ILE A 335 5.10 8.15 15.70
CA ILE A 335 5.29 9.49 15.13
C ILE A 335 4.16 10.43 15.62
N CYS A 336 2.89 10.06 15.45
CA CYS A 336 1.76 10.89 15.91
C CYS A 336 1.69 11.04 17.45
N SER A 337 2.24 10.10 18.23
CA SER A 337 2.31 10.26 19.68
C SER A 337 3.28 11.36 20.12
N MET A 338 4.37 11.55 19.35
CA MET A 338 5.48 12.48 19.60
C MET A 338 5.22 13.93 19.14
N THR A 339 4.20 14.17 18.31
CA THR A 339 3.77 15.52 17.91
C THR A 339 2.98 16.23 19.02
N SER A 340 2.68 17.51 18.83
CA SER A 340 1.91 18.34 19.78
C SER A 340 0.97 19.32 19.07
N GLY A 341 -0.06 19.79 19.78
CA GLY A 341 -0.98 20.82 19.28
C GLY A 341 -1.71 20.41 17.99
N GLU A 342 -1.83 21.37 17.07
CA GLU A 342 -2.45 21.20 15.74
C GLU A 342 -1.81 20.03 14.95
N ALA A 343 -0.49 19.92 14.95
CA ALA A 343 0.22 18.82 14.29
C ALA A 343 -0.11 17.42 14.86
N LYS A 344 -0.52 17.31 16.14
CA LYS A 344 -1.05 16.04 16.69
C LYS A 344 -2.46 15.76 16.20
N ALA A 345 -3.31 16.79 16.07
CA ALA A 345 -4.65 16.64 15.53
C ALA A 345 -4.62 16.21 14.05
N ASP A 346 -3.76 16.85 13.24
CA ASP A 346 -3.57 16.51 11.83
C ASP A 346 -2.99 15.10 11.65
N CYS A 347 -1.96 14.74 12.42
CA CYS A 347 -1.31 13.43 12.30
C CYS A 347 -2.29 12.29 12.54
N TYR A 348 -3.03 12.32 13.65
CA TYR A 348 -4.05 11.30 13.92
C TYR A 348 -5.26 11.41 12.99
N GLY A 349 -5.70 12.62 12.63
CA GLY A 349 -6.84 12.82 11.72
C GLY A 349 -6.60 12.21 10.34
N GLN A 350 -5.44 12.48 9.74
CA GLN A 350 -5.04 11.90 8.45
C GLN A 350 -4.77 10.40 8.59
N LEU A 351 -4.04 9.97 9.63
CA LEU A 351 -3.78 8.54 9.88
C LEU A 351 -5.07 7.74 10.03
N PHE A 352 -6.10 8.24 10.73
CA PHE A 352 -7.39 7.55 10.82
C PHE A 352 -8.13 7.50 9.47
N GLY A 353 -7.94 8.50 8.61
CA GLY A 353 -8.38 8.47 7.20
C GLY A 353 -7.72 7.33 6.43
N THR A 354 -6.39 7.27 6.44
CA THR A 354 -5.59 6.20 5.81
C THR A 354 -5.95 4.83 6.38
N MET A 355 -6.10 4.71 7.69
CA MET A 355 -6.54 3.48 8.35
C MET A 355 -7.91 3.01 7.83
N ARG A 356 -8.86 3.91 7.52
CA ARG A 356 -10.13 3.52 6.90
C ARG A 356 -9.93 3.01 5.47
N SER A 357 -9.16 3.72 4.64
CA SER A 357 -8.93 3.34 3.24
C SER A 357 -8.22 1.99 3.08
N TYR A 358 -7.35 1.62 4.02
CA TYR A 358 -6.59 0.36 4.00
C TYR A 358 -7.13 -0.72 4.98
N LYS A 359 -8.26 -0.50 5.66
CA LYS A 359 -8.84 -1.50 6.58
C LYS A 359 -9.48 -2.65 5.78
N LYS A 360 -9.01 -3.87 5.97
CA LYS A 360 -9.66 -5.06 5.40
C LYS A 360 -10.94 -5.43 6.16
N PRO A 361 -11.96 -6.07 5.54
CA PRO A 361 -13.21 -6.44 6.21
C PRO A 361 -13.01 -7.17 7.55
N GLU A 362 -12.09 -8.13 7.57
CA GLU A 362 -11.74 -8.99 8.71
C GLU A 362 -10.93 -8.30 9.82
N GLU A 363 -10.31 -7.14 9.57
CA GLU A 363 -9.51 -6.46 10.58
C GLU A 363 -10.37 -5.90 11.72
N ASN A 364 -9.99 -6.18 12.96
CA ASN A 364 -10.69 -5.65 14.13
C ASN A 364 -10.19 -4.24 14.46
N THR A 365 -11.08 -3.25 14.30
CA THR A 365 -10.88 -1.84 14.69
C THR A 365 -10.21 -1.66 16.06
N LYS A 366 -10.60 -2.44 17.08
CA LYS A 366 -10.02 -2.31 18.43
C LYS A 366 -8.53 -2.66 18.45
N ASN A 367 -8.12 -3.66 17.65
CA ASN A 367 -6.72 -4.06 17.54
C ASN A 367 -5.87 -3.02 16.79
N LEU A 368 -6.47 -2.35 15.79
CA LEU A 368 -5.84 -1.23 15.08
C LEU A 368 -5.68 -0.02 16.02
N CYS A 369 -6.75 0.40 16.69
CA CYS A 369 -6.72 1.53 17.64
C CYS A 369 -5.85 1.26 18.88
N ALA A 370 -5.66 0.00 19.30
CA ALA A 370 -4.84 -0.38 20.46
C ALA A 370 -3.34 -0.03 20.33
N LYS A 371 -2.87 0.37 19.14
CA LYS A 371 -1.52 0.93 18.95
C LYS A 371 -1.37 2.38 19.47
N ILE A 372 -2.48 3.06 19.74
CA ILE A 372 -2.50 4.45 20.21
C ILE A 372 -2.37 4.47 21.74
N SER A 373 -1.22 4.94 22.24
CA SER A 373 -0.96 5.09 23.68
C SER A 373 -1.74 6.24 24.33
N ASP A 374 -2.09 7.25 23.54
CA ASP A 374 -2.77 8.47 23.97
C ASP A 374 -4.29 8.23 24.11
N ARG A 375 -4.82 8.32 25.33
CA ARG A 375 -6.19 7.88 25.64
C ARG A 375 -7.27 8.69 24.93
N GLU A 376 -7.01 9.97 24.64
CA GLU A 376 -7.93 10.81 23.89
C GLU A 376 -8.03 10.32 22.44
N TRP A 377 -6.88 10.10 21.80
CA TRP A 377 -6.80 9.68 20.40
C TRP A 377 -7.22 8.23 20.19
N TRP A 378 -6.96 7.34 21.16
CA TRP A 378 -7.55 6.00 21.21
C TRP A 378 -9.08 6.05 21.18
N THR A 379 -9.69 6.94 21.97
CA THR A 379 -11.16 7.08 22.04
C THR A 379 -11.73 7.66 20.74
N LYS A 380 -11.05 8.64 20.13
CA LYS A 380 -11.42 9.18 18.80
C LYS A 380 -11.27 8.15 17.68
N CYS A 381 -10.28 7.26 17.77
CA CYS A 381 -10.12 6.16 16.82
C CYS A 381 -11.32 5.20 16.89
N GLU A 382 -11.67 4.68 18.08
CA GLU A 382 -12.82 3.77 18.19
C GLU A 382 -14.13 4.42 17.69
N SER A 383 -14.38 5.70 18.00
CA SER A 383 -15.64 6.36 17.61
C SER A 383 -15.76 6.61 16.10
N GLN A 384 -14.68 7.01 15.42
CA GLN A 384 -14.72 7.25 13.96
C GLN A 384 -15.00 5.98 13.16
N PHE A 385 -14.54 4.81 13.62
CA PHE A 385 -14.78 3.54 12.94
C PHE A 385 -16.14 2.91 13.26
N VAL A 386 -16.79 3.28 14.38
CA VAL A 386 -18.19 2.86 14.67
C VAL A 386 -19.19 3.65 13.84
N ALA A 387 -18.90 4.92 13.53
CA ALA A 387 -19.76 5.76 12.69
C ALA A 387 -19.73 5.42 11.19
N GLY A 388 -18.76 4.61 10.73
CA GLY A 388 -18.49 4.37 9.31
C GLY A 388 -19.41 3.38 8.58
N ASN A 389 -20.39 2.76 9.25
CA ASN A 389 -21.24 1.71 8.66
C ASN A 389 -22.51 2.22 7.94
N ASN A 390 -22.62 3.53 7.69
CA ASN A 390 -23.81 4.18 7.10
C ASN A 390 -23.46 5.08 5.90
N PHE A 391 -22.81 4.52 4.87
CA PHE A 391 -22.73 5.08 3.52
C PHE A 391 -22.78 3.93 2.49
#